data_AF-A0A821BI75-F1
#
_entry.id   AF-A0A821BI75-F1
#
_cell.length_a   1.000
_cell.length_b   1.000
_cell.length_c   1.000
_cell.angle_alpha   90.00
_cell.angle_beta   90.00
_cell.angle_gamma   90.00
#
_symmetry.space_group_name_H-M   'P 1'
#
loop_
_entity.id
_entity.type
_entity.pdbx_description
1 polymer ?
#
loop_
_entity_poly.entity_id
_entity_poly.type
_entity_poly.pdbx_seq_one_letter_code
_entity_poly.pdbx_strand_id
1 'polypeptide(L)'
;MVGIDAKNKHTLDSTYICSVCSLILLEPVQLINCGHRQCQSCLDTQHETSITCRQCQLKTSRNEVLRDRGFKTDMTTLFIECSFCQWTGVLNNYPEHLDESHSNTKCEYCDEEFNSIHQFNEHQVFVCQKRTVDCKLKDFGCDEKIGRDKMHEHYLTEHHQNVTTNVIRQMLSKLNDSEVDNRFSQVTTVRDCTRVKAQLEELYEVVNMLSDAIQTLNNDQQYLSTESLRSQVTLPKLMEELSKIKISVEESNTFLEGMRCNQEVLNQDFASLQEKVNDLQCVSYDGTSLWKIADVKKKMSMFYDCFCSEL
;
A
#
# COMPACT_ATOMS: atom_id res chain seq x y z
N MET A 1 6.52 -7.15 -9.68
CA MET A 1 5.20 -7.53 -10.23
C MET A 1 4.67 -8.80 -9.59
N VAL A 2 3.41 -8.79 -9.15
CA VAL A 2 2.65 -9.99 -8.80
C VAL A 2 2.01 -10.58 -10.06
N GLY A 3 1.29 -11.71 -9.97
CA GLY A 3 0.57 -12.29 -11.11
C GLY A 3 -0.32 -11.29 -11.86
N ILE A 4 -0.67 -11.61 -13.09
CA ILE A 4 -1.40 -10.74 -14.01
C ILE A 4 -2.91 -10.79 -13.70
N ASP A 5 -3.50 -9.63 -13.42
CA ASP A 5 -4.95 -9.50 -13.27
C ASP A 5 -5.62 -9.22 -14.62
N ALA A 6 -6.55 -10.10 -15.01
CA ALA A 6 -7.33 -10.04 -16.24
C ALA A 6 -8.78 -10.43 -15.95
N LYS A 7 -9.76 -9.83 -16.64
CA LYS A 7 -11.20 -10.05 -16.38
C LYS A 7 -11.59 -11.51 -16.55
N ASN A 8 -11.06 -12.12 -17.61
CA ASN A 8 -11.37 -13.48 -17.98
C ASN A 8 -10.56 -14.53 -17.20
N LYS A 9 -9.77 -14.15 -16.17
CA LYS A 9 -8.94 -15.10 -15.40
C LYS A 9 -9.72 -16.31 -14.84
N HIS A 10 -11.00 -16.12 -14.49
CA HIS A 10 -11.87 -17.17 -13.97
C HIS A 10 -12.32 -18.19 -15.03
N THR A 11 -12.15 -17.87 -16.31
CA THR A 11 -12.48 -18.75 -17.45
C THR A 11 -11.27 -19.54 -17.95
N LEU A 12 -10.07 -19.19 -17.48
CA LEU A 12 -8.83 -19.84 -17.86
C LEU A 12 -8.66 -21.16 -17.09
N ASP A 13 -7.92 -22.08 -17.69
CA ASP A 13 -7.53 -23.31 -17.01
C ASP A 13 -6.72 -23.00 -15.74
N SER A 14 -7.00 -23.72 -14.66
CA SER A 14 -6.36 -23.57 -13.36
C SER A 14 -4.82 -23.69 -13.41
N THR A 15 -4.26 -24.35 -14.43
CA THR A 15 -2.83 -24.47 -14.68
C THR A 15 -2.15 -23.12 -14.95
N TYR A 16 -2.88 -22.12 -15.45
CA TYR A 16 -2.38 -20.76 -15.67
C TYR A 16 -2.52 -19.85 -14.45
N ILE A 17 -3.17 -20.30 -13.39
CA ILE A 17 -3.50 -19.50 -12.22
C ILE A 17 -2.53 -19.81 -11.08
N CYS A 18 -1.94 -18.77 -10.50
CA CYS A 18 -1.05 -18.89 -9.35
C CYS A 18 -1.84 -19.26 -8.09
N SER A 19 -1.43 -20.34 -7.42
CA SER A 19 -2.06 -20.78 -6.17
C SER A 19 -1.87 -19.84 -4.98
N VAL A 20 -0.96 -18.86 -5.08
CA VAL A 20 -0.65 -17.93 -3.98
C VAL A 20 -1.42 -16.62 -4.15
N CYS A 21 -1.31 -15.98 -5.32
CA CYS A 21 -2.00 -14.69 -5.57
C CYS A 21 -3.36 -14.84 -6.26
N SER A 22 -3.73 -16.03 -6.74
CA SER A 22 -4.97 -16.28 -7.49
C SER A 22 -5.12 -15.44 -8.76
N LEU A 23 -4.00 -15.01 -9.34
CA LEU A 23 -3.90 -14.27 -10.59
C LEU A 23 -3.18 -15.12 -11.65
N ILE A 24 -3.21 -14.69 -12.92
CA ILE A 24 -2.50 -15.38 -13.99
C ILE A 24 -1.00 -15.37 -13.69
N LEU A 25 -0.32 -16.51 -13.88
CA LEU A 25 1.09 -16.67 -13.56
C LEU A 25 1.96 -15.62 -14.28
N LEU A 26 2.86 -14.98 -13.52
CA LEU A 26 3.89 -14.10 -14.04
C LEU A 26 5.26 -14.63 -13.62
N GLU A 27 6.17 -14.76 -14.59
CA GLU A 27 7.45 -15.46 -14.41
C GLU A 27 7.26 -16.80 -13.66
N PRO A 28 6.54 -17.77 -14.27
CA PRO A 28 6.17 -19.00 -13.59
C PRO A 28 7.40 -19.77 -13.11
N VAL A 29 7.34 -20.19 -11.84
CA VAL A 29 8.27 -21.14 -11.24
C VAL A 29 7.54 -22.43 -10.90
N GLN A 30 8.18 -23.57 -11.15
CA GLN A 30 7.65 -24.89 -10.88
C GLN A 30 8.36 -25.50 -9.67
N LEU A 31 7.58 -26.02 -8.73
CA LEU A 31 8.08 -26.77 -7.58
C LEU A 31 8.38 -28.22 -8.03
N ILE A 32 9.65 -28.64 -8.01
CA ILE A 32 10.05 -29.93 -8.62
C ILE A 32 9.34 -31.12 -7.96
N ASN A 33 9.11 -31.08 -6.65
CA ASN A 33 8.57 -32.23 -5.91
C ASN A 33 7.10 -32.52 -6.22
N CYS A 34 6.33 -31.53 -6.69
CA CYS A 34 4.89 -31.71 -6.97
C CYS A 34 4.44 -31.22 -8.35
N GLY A 35 5.30 -30.53 -9.10
CA GLY A 35 5.01 -30.00 -10.42
C GLY A 35 4.09 -28.77 -10.45
N HIS A 36 3.58 -28.30 -9.31
CA HIS A 36 2.72 -27.12 -9.22
C HIS A 36 3.50 -25.81 -9.44
N ARG A 37 2.80 -24.80 -9.97
CA ARG A 37 3.39 -23.52 -10.38
C ARG A 37 2.92 -22.34 -9.55
N GLN A 38 3.80 -21.36 -9.36
CA GLN A 38 3.50 -20.07 -8.74
C GLN A 38 4.30 -18.95 -9.43
N CYS A 39 3.97 -17.69 -9.16
CA CYS A 39 4.76 -16.56 -9.67
C CYS A 39 6.11 -16.51 -8.95
N GLN A 40 7.19 -16.11 -9.64
CA GLN A 40 8.49 -15.85 -9.02
C GLN A 40 8.36 -14.87 -7.84
N SER A 41 7.58 -13.80 -7.99
CA SER A 41 7.36 -12.82 -6.92
C SER A 41 6.67 -13.43 -5.69
N CYS A 42 5.72 -14.35 -5.89
CA CYS A 42 5.03 -15.04 -4.81
C CYS A 42 5.97 -16.01 -4.07
N LEU A 43 6.91 -16.61 -4.80
CA LEU A 43 7.99 -17.38 -4.19
C LEU A 43 8.91 -16.48 -3.36
N ASP A 44 9.29 -15.32 -3.89
CA ASP A 44 10.26 -14.42 -3.25
C ASP A 44 9.75 -13.86 -1.92
N THR A 45 8.43 -13.73 -1.74
CA THR A 45 7.80 -13.36 -0.46
C THR A 45 7.88 -14.44 0.63
N GLN A 46 8.18 -15.68 0.27
CA GLN A 46 8.41 -16.75 1.24
C GLN A 46 9.88 -16.71 1.60
N HIS A 47 10.22 -16.48 2.88
CA HIS A 47 11.61 -16.36 3.33
C HIS A 47 12.19 -17.70 3.83
N GLU A 48 11.38 -18.76 3.88
CA GLU A 48 11.82 -20.07 4.34
C GLU A 48 12.79 -20.75 3.35
N THR A 49 13.64 -21.63 3.90
CA THR A 49 14.52 -22.52 3.13
C THR A 49 13.74 -23.64 2.42
N SER A 50 12.58 -24.01 2.98
CA SER A 50 11.63 -24.95 2.40
C SER A 50 10.32 -24.26 2.05
N ILE A 51 9.84 -24.47 0.83
CA ILE A 51 8.60 -23.92 0.30
C ILE A 51 7.51 -24.98 0.42
N THR A 52 6.39 -24.64 1.07
CA THR A 52 5.24 -25.52 1.15
C THR A 52 4.27 -25.22 0.01
N CYS A 53 3.99 -26.21 -0.85
CA CYS A 53 3.04 -26.05 -1.94
C CYS A 53 1.62 -25.81 -1.40
N ARG A 54 0.98 -24.70 -1.77
CA ARG A 54 -0.39 -24.39 -1.32
C ARG A 54 -1.47 -25.31 -1.91
N GLN A 55 -1.18 -26.03 -2.99
CA GLN A 55 -2.13 -26.93 -3.64
C GLN A 55 -2.12 -28.33 -3.05
N CYS A 56 -0.94 -28.89 -2.72
CA CYS A 56 -0.80 -30.27 -2.25
C CYS A 56 -0.05 -30.42 -0.92
N GLN A 57 0.34 -29.32 -0.29
CA GLN A 57 1.07 -29.26 0.99
C GLN A 57 2.44 -29.96 1.02
N LEU A 58 2.99 -30.31 -0.15
CA LEU A 58 4.30 -30.93 -0.25
C LEU A 58 5.40 -29.87 -0.09
N LYS A 59 6.40 -30.16 0.75
CA LYS A 59 7.57 -29.31 0.94
C LYS A 59 8.57 -29.50 -0.19
N THR A 60 9.08 -28.40 -0.72
CA THR A 60 10.10 -28.34 -1.78
C THR A 60 11.24 -27.48 -1.31
N SER A 61 12.49 -27.93 -1.47
CA SER A 61 13.64 -27.10 -1.14
C SER A 61 13.67 -25.87 -2.08
N ARG A 62 14.11 -24.71 -1.59
CA ARG A 62 14.26 -23.52 -2.45
C ARG A 62 15.22 -23.74 -3.62
N ASN A 63 16.18 -24.65 -3.46
CA ASN A 63 17.12 -25.04 -4.52
C ASN A 63 16.48 -25.99 -5.54
N GLU A 64 15.31 -26.57 -5.22
CA GLU A 64 14.52 -27.48 -6.06
C GLU A 64 13.34 -26.75 -6.73
N VAL A 65 13.56 -25.48 -7.08
CA VAL A 65 12.59 -24.67 -7.80
C VAL A 65 13.14 -24.34 -9.17
N LEU A 66 12.36 -24.63 -10.20
CA LEU A 66 12.75 -24.40 -11.59
C LEU A 66 12.00 -23.20 -12.16
N ARG A 67 12.72 -22.25 -12.77
CA ARG A 67 12.08 -21.21 -13.59
C ARG A 67 11.57 -21.82 -14.87
N ASP A 68 10.25 -21.89 -15.02
CA ASP A 68 9.60 -22.63 -16.11
C ASP A 68 9.48 -21.77 -17.37
N ARG A 69 10.62 -21.63 -18.06
CA ARG A 69 10.71 -20.85 -19.31
C ARG A 69 9.87 -21.46 -20.44
N GLY A 70 9.74 -22.79 -20.46
CA GLY A 70 8.90 -23.49 -21.44
C GLY A 70 7.45 -23.07 -21.27
N PHE A 71 6.92 -23.24 -20.05
CA PHE A 71 5.55 -22.84 -19.74
C PHE A 71 5.32 -21.34 -19.93
N LYS A 72 6.28 -20.48 -19.56
CA LYS A 72 6.20 -19.04 -19.83
C LYS A 72 6.05 -18.75 -21.33
N THR A 73 6.76 -19.49 -22.18
CA THR A 73 6.67 -19.33 -23.64
C THR A 73 5.29 -19.76 -24.13
N ASP A 74 4.76 -20.87 -23.64
CA ASP A 74 3.42 -21.36 -23.99
C ASP A 74 2.33 -20.35 -23.60
N MET A 75 2.49 -19.69 -22.45
CA MET A 75 1.56 -18.66 -21.97
C MET A 75 1.49 -17.41 -22.85
N THR A 76 2.48 -17.14 -23.72
CA THR A 76 2.50 -15.90 -24.53
C THR A 76 1.29 -15.77 -25.46
N THR A 77 0.72 -16.90 -25.89
CA THR A 77 -0.43 -16.97 -26.79
C THR A 77 -1.78 -16.95 -26.07
N LEU A 78 -1.77 -16.94 -24.73
CA LEU A 78 -2.97 -16.97 -23.91
C LEU A 78 -3.80 -15.70 -24.14
N PHE A 79 -5.06 -15.88 -24.52
CA PHE A 79 -5.97 -14.75 -24.75
C PHE A 79 -6.49 -14.19 -23.43
N ILE A 80 -6.33 -12.89 -23.21
CA ILE A 80 -6.72 -12.21 -21.98
C ILE A 80 -7.47 -10.90 -22.26
N GLU A 81 -8.30 -10.54 -21.28
CA GLU A 81 -9.08 -9.31 -21.29
C GLU A 81 -8.58 -8.34 -20.21
N CYS A 82 -8.27 -7.11 -20.59
CA CYS A 82 -7.77 -6.10 -19.66
C CYS A 82 -8.77 -5.82 -18.54
N SER A 83 -8.31 -5.83 -17.29
CA SER A 83 -9.12 -5.48 -16.12
C SER A 83 -9.61 -4.02 -16.13
N PHE A 84 -8.89 -3.13 -16.80
CA PHE A 84 -9.11 -1.68 -16.71
C PHE A 84 -9.82 -1.06 -17.92
N CYS A 85 -9.91 -1.77 -19.05
CA CYS A 85 -10.57 -1.26 -20.25
C CYS A 85 -11.19 -2.39 -21.10
N GLN A 86 -11.60 -2.07 -22.34
CA GLN A 86 -12.19 -3.03 -23.28
C GLN A 86 -11.15 -3.77 -24.13
N TRP A 87 -9.86 -3.55 -23.90
CA TRP A 87 -8.81 -4.23 -24.64
C TRP A 87 -8.83 -5.74 -24.39
N THR A 88 -8.66 -6.49 -25.46
CA THR A 88 -8.54 -7.95 -25.46
C THR A 88 -7.42 -8.35 -26.41
N GLY A 89 -6.60 -9.31 -26.04
CA GLY A 89 -5.48 -9.72 -26.88
C GLY A 89 -4.69 -10.88 -26.27
N VAL A 90 -3.55 -11.20 -26.88
CA VAL A 90 -2.64 -12.22 -26.35
C VAL A 90 -1.79 -11.66 -25.22
N LEU A 91 -1.46 -12.50 -24.24
CA LEU A 91 -0.69 -12.14 -23.04
C LEU A 91 0.63 -11.44 -23.37
N ASN A 92 1.28 -11.82 -24.47
CA ASN A 92 2.53 -11.23 -24.91
C ASN A 92 2.44 -9.72 -25.17
N ASN A 93 1.29 -9.24 -25.65
CA ASN A 93 1.09 -7.83 -26.00
C ASN A 93 0.48 -7.03 -24.83
N TYR A 94 0.18 -7.70 -23.71
CA TYR A 94 -0.43 -7.06 -22.56
C TYR A 94 0.47 -6.04 -21.86
N PRO A 95 1.78 -6.28 -21.66
CA PRO A 95 2.65 -5.26 -21.06
C PRO A 95 2.69 -3.95 -21.85
N GLU A 96 2.81 -4.04 -23.18
CA GLU A 96 2.79 -2.88 -24.07
C GLU A 96 1.46 -2.13 -23.98
N HIS A 97 0.33 -2.86 -24.01
CA HIS A 97 -0.98 -2.25 -23.79
C HIS A 97 -1.08 -1.53 -22.43
N LEU A 98 -0.55 -2.13 -21.36
CA LEU A 98 -0.60 -1.52 -20.04
C LEU A 98 0.21 -0.22 -19.96
N ASP A 99 1.39 -0.19 -20.57
CA ASP A 99 2.25 0.99 -20.58
C ASP A 99 1.65 2.13 -21.42
N GLU A 100 1.01 1.82 -22.56
CA GLU A 100 0.40 2.83 -23.44
C GLU A 100 -0.95 3.37 -22.94
N SER A 101 -1.78 2.49 -22.37
CA SER A 101 -3.18 2.81 -22.06
C SER A 101 -3.44 3.10 -20.57
N HIS A 102 -2.54 2.70 -19.66
CA HIS A 102 -2.77 2.74 -18.21
C HIS A 102 -1.58 3.35 -17.43
N SER A 103 -0.83 4.27 -18.04
CA SER A 103 0.32 4.92 -17.40
C SER A 103 -0.04 5.79 -16.18
N ASN A 104 -1.32 6.14 -15.98
CA ASN A 104 -1.81 6.92 -14.83
C ASN A 104 -3.05 6.22 -14.25
N THR A 105 -2.84 5.27 -13.34
CA THR A 105 -3.93 4.50 -12.74
C THR A 105 -4.18 4.94 -11.29
N LYS A 106 -5.44 5.11 -10.90
CA LYS A 106 -5.85 5.47 -9.53
C LYS A 106 -6.44 4.25 -8.82
N CYS A 107 -6.04 4.01 -7.58
CA CYS A 107 -6.58 2.93 -6.76
C CYS A 107 -8.04 3.19 -6.36
N GLU A 108 -8.94 2.30 -6.77
CA GLU A 108 -10.37 2.40 -6.45
C GLU A 108 -10.69 2.31 -4.95
N TYR A 109 -9.78 1.75 -4.14
CA TYR A 109 -9.99 1.55 -2.71
C TYR A 109 -9.43 2.69 -1.85
N CYS A 110 -8.30 3.27 -2.22
CA CYS A 110 -7.60 4.28 -1.41
C CYS A 110 -7.36 5.62 -2.10
N ASP A 111 -7.76 5.75 -3.36
CA ASP A 111 -7.60 6.96 -4.17
C ASP A 111 -6.15 7.40 -4.45
N GLU A 112 -5.14 6.59 -4.12
CA GLU A 112 -3.74 6.85 -4.49
C GLU A 112 -3.52 6.72 -6.00
N GLU A 113 -2.74 7.64 -6.57
CA GLU A 113 -2.38 7.66 -7.99
C GLU A 113 -1.01 7.02 -8.22
N PHE A 114 -0.91 6.27 -9.31
CA PHE A 114 0.30 5.54 -9.68
C PHE A 114 0.71 5.87 -11.12
N ASN A 115 1.98 6.21 -11.29
CA ASN A 115 2.58 6.54 -12.59
C ASN A 115 2.97 5.28 -13.40
N SER A 116 2.64 4.10 -12.87
CA SER A 116 2.89 2.82 -13.51
C SER A 116 1.93 1.78 -12.97
N ILE A 117 1.38 0.95 -13.86
CA ILE A 117 0.56 -0.20 -13.50
C ILE A 117 1.31 -1.18 -12.57
N HIS A 118 2.64 -1.20 -12.64
CA HIS A 118 3.47 -2.05 -11.78
C HIS A 118 3.29 -1.65 -10.32
N GLN A 119 3.46 -0.36 -10.03
CA GLN A 119 3.30 0.20 -8.69
C GLN A 119 1.86 0.03 -8.22
N PHE A 120 0.90 0.22 -9.12
CA PHE A 120 -0.52 0.00 -8.86
C PHE A 120 -0.83 -1.46 -8.45
N ASN A 121 -0.36 -2.45 -9.21
CA ASN A 121 -0.62 -3.86 -8.94
C ASN A 121 0.05 -4.33 -7.66
N GLU A 122 1.30 -3.91 -7.41
CA GLU A 122 1.99 -4.21 -6.14
C GLU A 122 1.28 -3.55 -4.96
N HIS A 123 0.82 -2.30 -5.12
CA HIS A 123 0.01 -1.63 -4.13
C HIS A 123 -1.25 -2.46 -3.83
N GLN A 124 -2.06 -2.82 -4.84
CA GLN A 124 -3.28 -3.60 -4.61
C GLN A 124 -3.02 -4.92 -3.90
N VAL A 125 -1.95 -5.64 -4.26
CA VAL A 125 -1.70 -6.97 -3.69
C VAL A 125 -1.04 -6.92 -2.32
N PHE A 126 -0.14 -5.98 -2.05
CA PHE A 126 0.67 -6.03 -0.83
C PHE A 126 0.46 -4.86 0.12
N VAL A 127 0.05 -3.69 -0.38
CA VAL A 127 0.10 -2.44 0.39
C VAL A 127 -1.29 -1.90 0.72
N CYS A 128 -2.26 -2.02 -0.19
CA CYS A 128 -3.56 -1.36 -0.09
C CYS A 128 -4.35 -1.86 1.12
N GLN A 129 -4.44 -1.03 2.17
CA GLN A 129 -5.16 -1.38 3.39
C GLN A 129 -6.68 -1.40 3.21
N LYS A 130 -7.21 -0.59 2.28
CA LYS A 130 -8.65 -0.51 2.04
C LYS A 130 -9.18 -1.57 1.07
N ARG A 131 -8.29 -2.36 0.45
CA ARG A 131 -8.68 -3.42 -0.47
C ARG A 131 -9.45 -4.51 0.26
N THR A 132 -10.60 -4.88 -0.28
CA THR A 132 -11.40 -6.00 0.22
C THR A 132 -10.77 -7.33 -0.20
N VAL A 133 -10.55 -8.22 0.76
CA VAL A 133 -9.99 -9.56 0.54
C VAL A 133 -10.84 -10.61 1.27
N ASP A 134 -10.78 -11.85 0.77
CA ASP A 134 -11.41 -13.00 1.42
C ASP A 134 -10.75 -13.25 2.80
N CYS A 135 -11.56 -13.63 3.79
CA CYS A 135 -11.05 -14.03 5.10
C CYS A 135 -10.16 -15.28 4.98
N LYS A 136 -9.04 -15.33 5.72
CA LYS A 136 -8.15 -16.50 5.76
C LYS A 136 -8.82 -17.76 6.32
N LEU A 137 -9.92 -17.60 7.04
CA LEU A 137 -10.70 -18.70 7.62
C LEU A 137 -11.90 -19.10 6.75
N LYS A 138 -11.91 -18.71 5.47
CA LYS A 138 -12.89 -19.14 4.49
C LYS A 138 -13.01 -20.65 4.37
N ASP A 139 -11.87 -21.35 4.37
CA ASP A 139 -11.84 -22.82 4.36
C ASP A 139 -12.45 -23.46 5.62
N PHE A 140 -12.66 -22.66 6.67
CA PHE A 140 -13.26 -23.06 7.94
C PHE A 140 -14.67 -22.49 8.14
N GLY A 141 -15.26 -21.86 7.11
CA GLY A 141 -16.66 -21.44 7.09
C GLY A 141 -16.92 -19.94 7.17
N CYS A 142 -15.90 -19.07 7.01
CA CYS A 142 -16.14 -17.63 6.88
C CYS A 142 -16.14 -17.14 5.42
N ASP A 143 -17.32 -16.86 4.86
CA ASP A 143 -17.47 -16.34 3.49
C ASP A 143 -17.40 -14.80 3.38
N GLU A 144 -17.11 -14.09 4.48
CA GLU A 144 -17.07 -12.63 4.47
C GLU A 144 -15.84 -12.09 3.72
N LYS A 145 -16.07 -10.99 2.99
CA LYS A 145 -15.03 -10.20 2.32
C LYS A 145 -14.86 -8.89 3.08
N ILE A 146 -13.66 -8.63 3.59
CA ILE A 146 -13.38 -7.50 4.49
C ILE A 146 -12.20 -6.69 3.96
N GLY A 147 -12.23 -5.37 4.15
CA GLY A 147 -11.06 -4.51 3.97
C GLY A 147 -9.90 -4.97 4.85
N ARG A 148 -8.66 -4.92 4.35
CA ARG A 148 -7.49 -5.36 5.14
C ARG A 148 -7.32 -4.57 6.44
N ASP A 149 -7.65 -3.29 6.42
CA ASP A 149 -7.67 -2.39 7.57
C ASP A 149 -8.59 -2.91 8.68
N LYS A 150 -9.76 -3.44 8.31
CA LYS A 150 -10.78 -3.97 9.24
C LYS A 150 -10.65 -5.46 9.55
N MET A 151 -9.67 -6.14 8.96
CA MET A 151 -9.49 -7.59 9.15
C MET A 151 -9.25 -7.95 10.63
N HIS A 152 -8.58 -7.07 11.38
CA HIS A 152 -8.34 -7.28 12.81
C HIS A 152 -9.64 -7.24 13.64
N GLU A 153 -10.53 -6.29 13.38
CA GLU A 153 -11.85 -6.20 14.03
C GLU A 153 -12.73 -7.40 13.66
N HIS A 154 -12.67 -7.84 12.40
CA HIS A 154 -13.41 -9.00 11.92
C HIS A 154 -13.02 -10.30 12.66
N TYR A 155 -11.73 -10.50 12.96
CA TYR A 155 -11.29 -11.65 13.77
C TYR A 155 -11.78 -11.62 15.23
N LEU A 156 -12.22 -10.47 15.73
CA LEU A 156 -12.79 -10.33 17.08
C LEU A 156 -14.29 -10.65 17.13
N THR A 157 -14.95 -10.86 15.99
CA THR A 157 -16.38 -11.20 15.95
C THR A 157 -16.68 -12.55 16.60
N GLU A 158 -17.87 -12.70 17.19
CA GLU A 158 -18.31 -13.95 17.83
C GLU A 158 -18.25 -15.14 16.86
N HIS A 159 -18.58 -14.91 15.58
CA HIS A 159 -18.46 -15.92 14.53
C HIS A 159 -17.01 -16.42 14.41
N HIS A 160 -16.03 -15.52 14.36
CA HIS A 160 -14.62 -15.88 14.26
C HIS A 160 -14.06 -16.56 15.50
N GLN A 161 -14.49 -16.11 16.68
CA GLN A 161 -14.13 -16.76 17.94
C GLN A 161 -14.65 -18.21 17.96
N ASN A 162 -15.87 -18.44 17.47
CA ASN A 162 -16.46 -19.78 17.37
C ASN A 162 -15.73 -20.66 16.35
N VAL A 163 -15.43 -20.15 15.15
CA VAL A 163 -14.66 -20.88 14.12
C VAL A 163 -13.27 -21.25 14.65
N THR A 164 -12.56 -20.28 15.24
CA THR A 164 -11.23 -20.50 15.84
C THR A 164 -11.28 -21.53 16.96
N THR A 165 -12.26 -21.42 17.86
CA THR A 165 -12.45 -22.38 18.95
C THR A 165 -12.75 -23.78 18.42
N ASN A 166 -13.52 -23.90 17.35
CA ASN A 166 -13.81 -25.20 16.71
C ASN A 166 -12.56 -25.81 16.08
N VAL A 167 -11.74 -25.02 15.39
CA VAL A 167 -10.45 -25.47 14.82
C VAL A 167 -9.52 -25.94 15.93
N ILE A 168 -9.37 -25.17 17.02
CA ILE A 168 -8.57 -25.55 18.19
C ILE A 168 -9.13 -26.84 18.82
N ARG A 169 -10.44 -26.95 19.01
CA ARG A 169 -11.07 -28.15 19.58
C ARG A 169 -10.83 -29.38 18.71
N GLN A 170 -10.90 -29.26 17.38
CA GLN A 170 -10.57 -30.35 16.47
C GLN A 170 -9.10 -30.77 16.61
N MET A 171 -8.17 -29.80 16.70
CA MET A 171 -6.75 -30.10 16.94
C MET A 171 -6.54 -30.79 18.29
N LEU A 172 -7.19 -30.30 19.36
CA LEU A 172 -7.11 -30.89 20.70
C LEU A 172 -7.77 -32.28 20.79
N SER A 173 -8.87 -32.52 20.09
CA SER A 173 -9.50 -33.85 20.05
C SER A 173 -8.58 -34.90 19.41
N LYS A 174 -7.82 -34.50 18.37
CA LYS A 174 -6.81 -35.37 17.76
C LYS A 174 -5.65 -35.69 18.71
N LEU A 175 -5.34 -34.77 19.63
CA LEU A 175 -4.33 -34.98 20.68
C LEU A 175 -4.88 -35.84 21.81
N ASN A 176 -6.13 -35.65 22.24
CA ASN A 176 -6.74 -36.42 23.33
C ASN A 176 -7.11 -37.85 22.93
N ASP A 177 -7.47 -38.12 21.68
CA ASP A 177 -7.72 -39.49 21.21
C ASP A 177 -6.45 -40.37 21.19
N SER A 178 -5.25 -39.78 21.39
CA SER A 178 -3.98 -40.52 21.54
C SER A 178 -3.71 -40.98 22.98
N GLU A 179 -4.43 -40.47 23.97
CA GLU A 179 -4.28 -40.85 25.38
C GLU A 179 -5.64 -41.19 26.01
N VAL A 180 -5.88 -42.50 26.10
CA VAL A 180 -6.76 -43.24 27.05
C VAL A 180 -7.61 -44.27 26.29
N ASP A 181 -7.02 -45.44 26.04
CA ASP A 181 -7.76 -46.66 26.36
C ASP A 181 -6.87 -47.61 27.16
N ASN A 182 -7.22 -47.69 28.44
CA ASN A 182 -6.61 -48.52 29.45
C ASN A 182 -7.10 -49.96 29.24
N ARG A 183 -6.35 -50.75 28.48
CA ARG A 183 -6.43 -52.21 28.54
C ARG A 183 -5.13 -52.81 29.03
N PHE A 184 -4.79 -52.49 30.28
CA PHE A 184 -3.87 -53.29 31.08
C PHE A 184 -4.60 -54.57 31.54
N SER A 185 -4.73 -55.55 30.64
CA SER A 185 -4.99 -56.96 30.96
C SER A 185 -4.89 -57.81 29.70
N GLN A 186 -3.68 -57.99 29.17
CA GLN A 186 -3.13 -59.31 28.81
C GLN A 186 -1.76 -59.17 28.15
N VAL A 187 -0.91 -60.13 28.52
CA VAL A 187 0.49 -60.30 28.18
C VAL A 187 0.67 -60.61 26.67
N THR A 188 1.91 -60.41 26.20
CA THR A 188 2.56 -60.97 24.98
C THR A 188 2.20 -60.37 23.62
N THR A 189 3.10 -59.55 23.06
CA THR A 189 3.88 -59.80 21.82
C THR A 189 4.60 -58.52 21.36
N VAL A 190 5.54 -58.65 20.43
CA VAL A 190 6.45 -57.65 19.80
C VAL A 190 5.77 -56.36 19.28
N ARG A 191 4.46 -56.21 19.42
CA ARG A 191 3.63 -55.14 18.85
C ARG A 191 3.63 -53.84 19.67
N ASP A 192 3.82 -53.89 20.99
CA ASP A 192 3.80 -52.68 21.85
C ASP A 192 5.02 -51.76 21.71
N CYS A 193 6.16 -52.29 21.23
CA CYS A 193 7.36 -51.48 21.01
C CYS A 193 7.19 -50.48 19.85
N THR A 194 6.32 -50.79 18.89
CA THR A 194 6.04 -49.88 17.75
C THR A 194 5.23 -48.64 18.17
N ARG A 195 4.37 -48.76 19.19
CA ARG A 195 3.52 -47.64 19.64
C ARG A 195 4.31 -46.62 20.45
N VAL A 196 5.15 -47.08 21.39
CA VAL A 196 6.05 -46.20 22.15
C VAL A 196 7.06 -45.54 21.22
N LYS A 197 7.54 -46.26 20.19
CA LYS A 197 8.44 -45.68 19.18
C LYS A 197 7.75 -44.57 18.37
N ALA A 198 6.50 -44.76 17.96
CA ALA A 198 5.74 -43.73 17.24
C ALA A 198 5.49 -42.48 18.11
N GLN A 199 5.14 -42.65 19.39
CA GLN A 199 4.98 -41.53 20.32
C GLN A 199 6.30 -40.79 20.59
N LEU A 200 7.43 -41.52 20.61
CA LEU A 200 8.75 -40.92 20.74
C LEU A 200 9.17 -40.15 19.48
N GLU A 201 8.82 -40.64 18.29
CA GLU A 201 9.01 -39.92 17.02
C GLU A 201 8.16 -38.64 16.97
N GLU A 202 6.92 -38.67 17.46
CA GLU A 202 6.05 -37.50 17.53
C GLU A 202 6.56 -36.46 18.54
N LEU A 203 7.01 -36.90 19.73
CA LEU A 203 7.69 -36.01 20.68
C LEU A 203 8.97 -35.40 20.09
N TYR A 204 9.71 -36.16 19.28
CA TYR A 204 10.90 -35.66 18.60
C TYR A 204 10.54 -34.60 17.56
N GLU A 205 9.47 -34.79 16.79
CA GLU A 205 8.91 -33.79 15.86
C GLU A 205 8.49 -32.51 16.59
N VAL A 206 7.78 -32.63 17.73
CA VAL A 206 7.37 -31.45 18.53
C VAL A 206 8.58 -30.72 19.08
N VAL A 207 9.59 -31.43 19.59
CA VAL A 207 10.84 -30.82 20.07
C VAL A 207 11.59 -30.13 18.94
N ASN A 208 11.63 -30.71 17.74
CA ASN A 208 12.25 -30.07 16.58
C ASN A 208 11.48 -28.82 16.15
N MET A 209 10.15 -28.87 16.11
CA MET A 209 9.32 -27.68 15.83
C MET A 209 9.55 -26.56 16.84
N LEU A 210 9.65 -26.90 18.13
CA LEU A 210 9.98 -25.92 19.18
C LEU A 210 11.39 -25.37 19.03
N SER A 211 12.36 -26.22 18.67
CA SER A 211 13.74 -25.80 18.39
C SER A 211 13.79 -24.83 17.20
N ASP A 212 13.08 -25.13 16.11
CA ASP A 212 13.00 -24.26 14.93
C ASP A 212 12.31 -22.93 15.25
N ALA A 213 11.26 -22.96 16.08
CA ALA A 213 10.58 -21.75 16.54
C ALA A 213 11.51 -20.88 17.40
N ILE A 214 12.28 -21.47 18.31
CA ILE A 214 13.27 -20.76 19.13
C ILE A 214 14.38 -20.17 18.25
N GLN A 215 14.86 -20.94 17.26
CA GLN A 215 15.87 -20.48 16.31
C GLN A 215 15.37 -19.25 15.52
N THR A 216 14.11 -19.31 15.07
CA THR A 216 13.45 -18.21 14.33
C THR A 216 13.35 -16.97 15.20
N LEU A 217 12.85 -17.11 16.44
CA LEU A 217 12.76 -15.99 17.39
C LEU A 217 14.13 -15.37 17.70
N ASN A 218 15.18 -16.19 17.81
CA ASN A 218 16.53 -15.69 18.03
C ASN A 218 17.06 -14.92 16.82
N ASN A 219 16.77 -15.37 15.60
CA ASN A 219 17.11 -14.64 14.38
C ASN A 219 16.35 -13.30 14.31
N ASP A 220 15.07 -13.29 14.65
CA ASP A 220 14.25 -12.08 14.70
C ASP A 220 14.79 -11.09 15.74
N GLN A 221 15.20 -11.58 16.92
CA GLN A 221 15.82 -10.75 17.95
C GLN A 221 17.12 -10.11 17.45
N GLN A 222 17.96 -10.84 16.73
CA GLN A 222 19.20 -10.30 16.15
C GLN A 222 18.91 -9.27 15.05
N TYR A 223 17.93 -9.56 14.19
CA TYR A 223 17.49 -8.63 13.15
C TYR A 223 16.97 -7.32 13.74
N LEU A 224 16.07 -7.40 14.73
CA LEU A 224 15.53 -6.23 15.42
C LEU A 224 16.63 -5.43 16.14
N SER A 225 17.60 -6.11 16.76
CA SER A 225 18.75 -5.45 17.38
C SER A 225 19.58 -4.67 16.35
N THR A 226 19.81 -5.25 15.16
CA THR A 226 20.55 -4.62 14.07
C THR A 226 19.78 -3.42 13.49
N GLU A 227 18.47 -3.56 13.27
CA GLU A 227 17.63 -2.49 12.73
C GLU A 227 17.44 -1.35 13.73
N SER A 228 17.38 -1.67 15.03
CA SER A 228 17.38 -0.68 16.11
C SER A 228 18.67 0.14 16.10
N LEU A 229 19.83 -0.51 15.99
CA LEU A 229 21.12 0.18 15.91
C LEU A 229 21.21 1.06 14.66
N ARG A 230 20.73 0.55 13.51
CA ARG A 230 20.68 1.32 12.26
C ARG A 230 19.78 2.54 12.38
N SER A 231 18.63 2.39 13.01
CA SER A 231 17.70 3.50 13.29
C SER A 231 18.35 4.55 14.19
N GLN A 232 19.07 4.11 15.23
CA GLN A 232 19.79 4.98 16.15
C GLN A 232 20.90 5.81 15.47
N VAL A 233 21.49 5.30 14.39
CA VAL A 233 22.48 6.04 13.57
C VAL A 233 21.81 6.96 12.54
N THR A 234 20.65 6.59 12.02
CA THR A 234 19.96 7.34 10.96
C THR A 234 19.23 8.56 11.51
N LEU A 235 18.62 8.45 12.70
CA LEU A 235 17.89 9.53 13.36
C LEU A 235 18.74 10.82 13.54
N PRO A 236 19.98 10.75 14.06
CA PRO A 236 20.82 11.93 14.21
C PRO A 236 21.14 12.63 12.88
N LYS A 237 21.36 11.85 11.80
CA LYS A 237 21.61 12.41 10.46
C LYS A 237 20.41 13.17 9.94
N LEU A 238 19.21 12.60 10.10
CA LEU A 238 17.97 13.28 9.71
C LEU A 238 17.72 14.54 10.55
N MET A 239 18.03 14.50 11.85
CA MET A 239 17.96 15.69 12.70
C MET A 239 18.94 16.79 12.25
N GLU A 240 20.15 16.41 11.83
CA GLU A 240 21.13 17.34 11.27
C GLU A 240 20.61 17.98 9.98
N GLU A 241 20.09 17.20 9.04
CA GLU A 241 19.50 17.73 7.80
C GLU A 241 18.30 18.65 8.06
N LEU A 242 17.42 18.28 9.00
CA LEU A 242 16.32 19.15 9.43
C LEU A 242 16.81 20.47 10.01
N SER A 243 17.90 20.46 10.77
CA SER A 243 18.49 21.70 11.32
C SER A 243 19.04 22.61 10.21
N LYS A 244 19.66 22.05 9.18
CA LYS A 244 20.14 22.81 8.00
C LYS A 244 18.99 23.44 7.24
N ILE A 245 17.93 22.67 6.98
CA ILE A 245 16.72 23.17 6.30
C ILE A 245 16.07 24.27 7.13
N LYS A 246 15.96 24.09 8.45
CA LYS A 246 15.40 25.11 9.34
C LYS A 246 16.15 26.44 9.24
N ILE A 247 17.48 26.42 9.31
CA ILE A 247 18.30 27.63 9.19
C ILE A 247 18.08 28.29 7.82
N SER A 248 18.09 27.51 6.73
CA SER A 248 17.87 28.03 5.38
C SER A 248 16.49 28.70 5.20
N VAL A 249 15.45 28.14 5.83
CA VAL A 249 14.10 28.75 5.84
C VAL A 249 14.09 30.04 6.66
N GLU A 250 14.75 30.09 7.81
CA GLU A 250 14.88 31.29 8.62
C GLU A 250 15.60 32.41 7.85
N GLU A 251 16.70 32.10 7.17
CA GLU A 251 17.42 33.03 6.30
C GLU A 251 16.53 33.55 5.16
N SER A 252 15.82 32.65 4.48
CA SER A 252 14.89 33.02 3.40
C SER A 252 13.76 33.93 3.89
N ASN A 253 13.22 33.68 5.09
CA ASN A 253 12.20 34.52 5.70
C ASN A 253 12.73 35.92 6.02
N THR A 254 13.92 36.03 6.63
CA THR A 254 14.52 37.34 6.91
C THR A 254 14.77 38.16 5.64
N PHE A 255 15.16 37.50 4.54
CA PHE A 255 15.30 38.13 3.23
C PHE A 255 13.95 38.65 2.71
N LEU A 256 12.89 37.85 2.78
CA LEU A 256 11.54 38.25 2.35
C LEU A 256 10.99 39.42 3.16
N GLU A 257 11.25 39.46 4.47
CA GLU A 257 10.88 40.59 5.31
C GLU A 257 11.59 41.88 4.90
N GLY A 258 12.87 41.80 4.55
CA GLY A 258 13.62 42.91 3.96
C GLY A 258 13.01 43.40 2.65
N MET A 259 12.63 42.47 1.75
CA MET A 259 11.95 42.83 0.49
C MET A 259 10.59 43.49 0.74
N ARG A 260 9.81 43.02 1.72
CA ARG A 260 8.52 43.60 2.09
C ARG A 260 8.68 45.05 2.56
N CYS A 261 9.67 45.32 3.42
CA CYS A 261 9.99 46.68 3.87
C CYS A 261 10.34 47.59 2.68
N ASN A 262 11.19 47.12 1.76
CA ASN A 262 11.53 47.88 0.55
C ASN A 262 10.30 48.18 -0.33
N GLN A 263 9.37 47.22 -0.46
CA GLN A 263 8.12 47.41 -1.19
C GLN A 263 7.22 48.47 -0.53
N GLU A 264 7.16 48.51 0.79
CA GLU A 264 6.40 49.51 1.55
C GLU A 264 6.95 50.93 1.32
N VAL A 265 8.29 51.09 1.37
CA VAL A 265 8.95 52.37 1.07
C VAL A 265 8.66 52.82 -0.36
N LEU A 266 8.80 51.93 -1.34
CA LEU A 266 8.50 52.24 -2.74
C LEU A 266 7.04 52.65 -2.95
N ASN A 267 6.10 51.98 -2.27
CA ASN A 267 4.69 52.33 -2.33
C ASN A 267 4.43 53.72 -1.71
N GLN A 268 5.11 54.06 -0.62
CA GLN A 268 5.02 55.38 0.01
C GLN A 268 5.58 56.49 -0.90
N ASP A 269 6.74 56.27 -1.50
CA ASP A 269 7.36 57.21 -2.44
C ASP A 269 6.47 57.42 -3.67
N PHE A 270 5.90 56.34 -4.20
CA PHE A 270 4.95 56.41 -5.31
C PHE A 270 3.71 57.24 -4.96
N ALA A 271 3.12 57.03 -3.77
CA ALA A 271 2.00 57.81 -3.31
C ALA A 271 2.35 59.31 -3.17
N SER A 272 3.53 59.63 -2.63
CA SER A 272 4.01 61.01 -2.53
C SER A 272 4.25 61.66 -3.90
N LEU A 273 4.83 60.92 -4.85
CA LEU A 273 5.00 61.41 -6.22
C LEU A 273 3.66 61.63 -6.91
N GLN A 274 2.70 60.74 -6.71
CA GLN A 274 1.36 60.87 -7.26
C GLN A 274 0.65 62.12 -6.71
N GLU A 275 0.77 62.40 -5.41
CA GLU A 275 0.26 63.62 -4.78
C GLU A 275 0.89 64.89 -5.40
N LYS A 276 2.23 64.94 -5.52
CA LYS A 276 2.92 66.08 -6.15
C LYS A 276 2.49 66.29 -7.60
N VAL A 277 2.29 65.20 -8.37
CA VAL A 277 1.79 65.29 -9.75
C VAL A 277 0.38 65.87 -9.78
N ASN A 278 -0.50 65.44 -8.87
CA ASN A 278 -1.86 65.98 -8.77
C ASN A 278 -1.86 67.47 -8.40
N ASP A 279 -0.99 67.89 -7.47
CA ASP A 279 -0.83 69.30 -7.09
C ASP A 279 -0.35 70.14 -8.27
N LEU A 280 0.65 69.66 -9.02
CA LEU A 280 1.16 70.32 -10.22
C LEU A 280 0.10 70.41 -11.34
N GLN A 281 -0.81 69.44 -11.44
CA GLN A 281 -1.94 69.52 -12.38
C GLN A 281 -2.96 70.62 -11.99
N CYS A 282 -2.93 71.12 -10.75
CA CYS A 282 -3.84 72.16 -10.24
C CYS A 282 -3.26 73.59 -10.30
N VAL A 283 -2.03 73.76 -10.77
CA VAL A 283 -1.41 75.08 -11.02
C VAL A 283 -1.29 75.35 -12.53
N SER A 284 -1.76 76.51 -13.01
CA SER A 284 -1.49 76.93 -14.39
C SER A 284 -0.07 77.50 -14.54
N TYR A 285 0.45 77.43 -15.76
CA TYR A 285 1.83 77.78 -16.15
C TYR A 285 2.22 79.25 -15.88
N ASP A 286 1.28 80.09 -15.43
CA ASP A 286 1.44 81.50 -15.10
C ASP A 286 1.56 81.80 -13.59
N GLY A 287 1.53 80.77 -12.72
CA GLY A 287 1.58 80.95 -11.27
C GLY A 287 0.25 81.34 -10.63
N THR A 288 -0.85 81.34 -11.40
CA THR A 288 -2.20 81.58 -10.88
C THR A 288 -2.80 80.25 -10.39
N SER A 289 -3.14 80.12 -9.10
CA SER A 289 -3.78 78.89 -8.60
C SER A 289 -5.16 78.70 -9.23
N LEU A 290 -5.34 77.64 -10.05
CA LEU A 290 -6.63 77.26 -10.60
C LEU A 290 -7.39 76.41 -9.58
N TRP A 291 -8.27 77.04 -8.81
CA TRP A 291 -9.23 76.33 -7.99
C TRP A 291 -10.21 75.60 -8.90
N LYS A 292 -9.99 74.29 -9.10
CA LYS A 292 -10.92 73.43 -9.83
C LYS A 292 -12.17 73.26 -8.96
N ILE A 293 -13.22 74.04 -9.22
CA ILE A 293 -14.51 73.83 -8.57
C ILE A 293 -15.08 72.52 -9.15
N ALA A 294 -14.81 71.39 -8.50
CA ALA A 294 -15.55 70.17 -8.75
C ALA A 294 -16.98 70.34 -8.19
N ASP A 295 -17.95 69.67 -8.80
CA ASP A 295 -19.37 69.70 -8.37
C ASP A 295 -20.11 71.04 -8.56
N VAL A 296 -19.72 71.89 -9.52
CA VAL A 296 -20.52 73.10 -9.89
C VAL A 296 -21.97 72.72 -10.18
N LYS A 297 -22.21 71.61 -10.89
CA LYS A 297 -23.58 71.17 -11.24
C LYS A 297 -24.41 70.80 -10.00
N LYS A 298 -23.79 70.18 -8.99
CA LYS A 298 -24.43 69.78 -7.73
C LYS A 298 -24.63 70.96 -6.77
N LYS A 299 -23.67 71.90 -6.73
CA LYS A 299 -23.84 73.16 -5.98
C LYS A 299 -24.85 74.09 -6.64
N MET A 300 -24.92 74.14 -7.97
CA MET A 300 -25.96 74.88 -8.68
C MET A 300 -27.34 74.26 -8.46
N SER A 301 -27.51 72.94 -8.42
CA SER A 301 -28.81 72.33 -8.12
C SER A 301 -29.32 72.68 -6.71
N MET A 302 -28.43 72.76 -5.71
CA MET A 302 -28.81 73.26 -4.38
C MET A 302 -29.25 74.73 -4.37
N PHE A 303 -28.73 75.55 -5.30
CA PHE A 303 -29.19 76.94 -5.46
C PHE A 303 -30.56 77.04 -6.13
N TYR A 304 -30.91 76.11 -7.03
CA TYR A 304 -32.23 76.07 -7.66
C TYR A 304 -33.34 75.65 -6.69
N ASP A 305 -33.06 74.79 -5.71
CA ASP A 305 -34.04 74.40 -4.68
C ASP A 305 -34.37 75.55 -3.71
N CYS A 306 -33.42 76.47 -3.48
CA CYS A 306 -33.64 77.62 -2.60
C CYS A 306 -34.51 78.71 -3.26
N PHE A 307 -34.49 78.84 -4.59
CA PHE A 307 -35.29 79.84 -5.32
C PHE A 307 -36.72 79.40 -5.64
N CYS A 308 -37.09 78.14 -5.41
CA CYS A 308 -38.47 77.65 -5.57
C CYS A 308 -39.29 77.64 -4.26
N SER A 309 -38.73 78.16 -3.15
CA SER A 309 -39.38 78.15 -1.83
C SER A 309 -40.03 79.48 -1.43
N GLU A 310 -40.04 80.49 -2.32
CA GLU A 310 -40.68 81.81 -2.09
C GLU A 310 -41.72 82.16 -3.18
N LEU A 311 -42.49 81.18 -3.64
CA LEU A 311 -43.73 81.39 -4.41
C LEU A 311 -44.90 80.66 -3.75
#